data_AF-A0A534VDR3-F1
#
_entry.id   AF-A0A534VDR3-F1
#
_cell.length_a   1.000
_cell.length_b   1.000
_cell.length_c   1.000
_cell.angle_alpha   90.00
_cell.angle_beta   90.00
_cell.angle_gamma   90.00
#
_symmetry.space_group_name_H-M   'P 1'
#
loop_
_entity.id
_entity.type
_entity.pdbx_description
1 polymer ?
#
loop_
_entity_poly.entity_id
_entity_poly.type
_entity_poly.pdbx_seq_one_letter_code
_entity_poly.pdbx_strand_id
1 'polypeptide(L)'
;MMASTPRSECGPLPAPVTRLAEPLKRFHKEAWHTPQGRLIREVIFGLNDGLISTIGFLAGVTTTIGDLHTIALGGLAAAFAGALAMGIGAYVSSKSQRRFFEAEIAREAWEIENMPDHEREEIREIYGQLGFAPEEIDVIVRRVTSNP
;
A
#
# COMPACT_ATOMS: atom_id res chain seq x y z
N MET A 1 8.59 -39.89 0.55
CA MET A 1 8.53 -38.61 -0.19
C MET A 1 7.80 -37.61 0.67
N MET A 2 8.52 -36.83 1.47
CA MET A 2 8.02 -35.65 2.18
C MET A 2 9.10 -34.59 2.00
N ALA A 3 8.83 -33.58 1.17
CA ALA A 3 9.73 -32.46 0.96
C ALA A 3 9.61 -31.52 2.18
N SER A 4 10.68 -31.42 2.95
CA SER A 4 10.84 -30.48 4.04
C SER A 4 10.99 -29.07 3.48
N THR A 5 10.03 -28.19 3.74
CA THR A 5 10.13 -26.75 3.49
C THR A 5 11.23 -26.17 4.39
N PRO A 6 12.28 -25.51 3.88
CA PRO A 6 13.27 -24.87 4.74
C PRO A 6 12.61 -23.65 5.40
N ARG A 7 12.80 -23.52 6.72
CA ARG A 7 12.35 -22.36 7.49
C ARG A 7 13.13 -21.14 7.01
N SER A 8 12.40 -20.11 6.57
CA SER A 8 12.93 -18.78 6.27
C SER A 8 13.33 -18.09 7.57
N GLU A 9 14.57 -18.31 8.00
CA GLU A 9 15.18 -17.49 9.04
C GLU A 9 15.37 -16.07 8.49
N CYS A 10 14.68 -15.10 9.09
CA CYS A 10 14.78 -13.69 8.74
C CYS A 10 16.17 -13.19 9.18
N GLY A 11 17.12 -13.15 8.25
CA GLY A 11 18.41 -12.50 8.44
C GLY A 11 18.24 -10.98 8.63
N PRO A 12 19.26 -10.27 9.15
CA PRO A 12 19.23 -8.82 9.20
C PRO A 12 18.98 -8.26 7.80
N LEU A 13 18.02 -7.34 7.69
CA LEU A 13 17.68 -6.68 6.43
C LEU A 13 18.95 -6.09 5.79
N PRO A 14 19.19 -6.29 4.47
CA PRO A 14 20.20 -5.54 3.77
C PRO A 14 19.93 -4.04 3.96
N ALA A 15 21.01 -3.25 4.05
CA ALA A 15 20.89 -1.81 4.26
C ALA A 15 19.91 -1.22 3.24
N PRO A 16 18.98 -0.33 3.66
CA PRO A 16 18.01 0.25 2.75
C PRO A 16 18.73 0.84 1.54
N VAL A 17 18.14 0.71 0.33
CA VAL A 17 18.61 1.35 -0.92
C VAL A 17 18.57 2.88 -0.73
N THR A 18 19.52 3.38 0.05
CA THR A 18 19.53 4.74 0.63
C THR A 18 20.04 5.74 -0.40
N ARG A 19 20.67 5.26 -1.48
CA ARG A 19 21.24 6.09 -2.55
C ARG A 19 20.18 6.82 -3.37
N LEU A 20 18.96 6.30 -3.50
CA LEU A 20 17.85 6.96 -4.21
C LEU A 20 16.92 7.76 -3.30
N ALA A 21 16.86 7.42 -2.01
CA ALA A 21 15.95 8.06 -1.05
C ALA A 21 16.24 9.56 -0.86
N GLU A 22 17.51 9.95 -0.78
CA GLU A 22 17.91 11.36 -0.64
C GLU A 22 17.71 12.19 -1.92
N PRO A 23 18.11 11.72 -3.12
CA PRO A 23 17.76 12.40 -4.37
C PRO A 23 16.25 12.55 -4.56
N LEU A 24 15.46 11.51 -4.30
CA LEU A 24 14.00 11.53 -4.47
C LEU A 24 13.31 12.50 -3.49
N LYS A 25 13.78 12.60 -2.24
CA LYS A 25 13.31 13.63 -1.29
C LYS A 25 13.47 15.04 -1.84
N ARG A 26 14.50 15.28 -2.67
CA ARG A 26 14.76 16.60 -3.28
C ARG A 26 13.74 16.95 -4.36
N PHE A 27 13.22 15.96 -5.08
CA PHE A 27 12.15 16.11 -6.07
C PHE A 27 10.74 16.08 -5.46
N HIS A 28 10.58 15.52 -4.25
CA HIS A 28 9.31 15.52 -3.50
C HIS A 28 8.96 16.88 -2.83
N LYS A 29 9.67 17.97 -3.15
CA LYS A 29 9.40 19.32 -2.65
C LYS A 29 8.42 20.13 -3.51
N GLU A 30 7.66 19.47 -4.39
CA GLU A 30 6.67 20.16 -5.19
C GLU A 30 5.44 20.51 -4.33
N ALA A 31 5.09 21.80 -4.27
CA ALA A 31 4.03 22.36 -3.43
C ALA A 31 2.63 21.77 -3.68
N TRP A 32 2.46 20.99 -4.74
CA TRP A 32 1.20 20.39 -5.18
C TRP A 32 0.95 19.00 -4.57
N HIS A 33 1.98 18.33 -4.04
CA HIS A 33 1.81 17.11 -3.24
C HIS A 33 1.46 17.47 -1.80
N THR A 34 0.27 18.02 -1.62
CA THR A 34 -0.27 18.38 -0.32
C THR A 34 -0.83 17.14 0.37
N PRO A 35 -0.29 16.73 1.55
CA PRO A 35 -0.90 15.68 2.38
C PRO A 35 -2.37 15.97 2.70
N GLN A 36 -2.77 17.25 2.64
CA GLN A 36 -4.13 17.71 2.84
C GLN A 36 -5.13 17.08 1.84
N GLY A 37 -4.76 16.87 0.57
CA GLY A 37 -5.67 16.31 -0.44
C GLY A 37 -6.09 14.86 -0.12
N ARG A 38 -5.14 14.05 0.39
CA ARG A 38 -5.42 12.68 0.83
C ARG A 38 -6.35 12.66 2.04
N LEU A 39 -6.08 13.50 3.04
CA LEU A 39 -6.91 13.62 4.24
C LEU A 39 -8.35 14.05 3.90
N ILE A 40 -8.51 15.07 3.06
CA ILE A 40 -9.83 15.54 2.63
C ILE A 40 -10.60 14.42 1.94
N ARG A 41 -9.94 13.70 1.02
CA ARG A 41 -10.55 12.56 0.31
C ARG A 41 -11.00 11.47 1.28
N GLU A 42 -10.14 11.06 2.22
CA GLU A 42 -10.47 10.03 3.22
C GLU A 42 -11.62 10.45 4.14
N VAL A 43 -11.65 11.71 4.56
CA VAL A 43 -12.75 12.27 5.37
C VAL A 43 -14.07 12.27 4.60
N ILE A 44 -14.07 12.71 3.34
CA ILE A 44 -15.29 12.74 2.51
C ILE A 44 -15.81 11.32 2.26
N PHE A 45 -14.94 10.37 1.92
CA PHE A 45 -15.36 8.97 1.75
C PHE A 45 -15.88 8.37 3.06
N GLY A 46 -15.22 8.64 4.18
CA GLY A 46 -15.66 8.20 5.51
C GLY A 46 -17.03 8.75 5.89
N LEU A 47 -17.28 10.04 5.64
CA LEU A 47 -18.57 10.66 5.89
C LEU A 47 -19.66 10.07 4.98
N ASN A 48 -19.38 9.87 3.70
CA ASN A 48 -20.33 9.32 2.76
C ASN A 48 -20.74 7.89 3.14
N ASP A 49 -19.76 7.02 3.39
CA ASP A 49 -20.00 5.63 3.81
C ASP A 49 -20.72 5.56 5.16
N GLY A 50 -20.33 6.40 6.12
CA GLY A 50 -20.96 6.48 7.44
C GLY A 50 -22.43 6.95 7.37
N LEU A 51 -22.76 7.92 6.52
CA LEU A 51 -24.13 8.40 6.34
C LEU A 51 -25.01 7.36 5.67
N ILE A 52 -24.54 6.75 4.57
CA ILE A 52 -25.31 5.74 3.83
C ILE A 52 -25.58 4.53 4.72
N SER A 53 -24.56 4.02 5.41
CA SER A 53 -24.70 2.85 6.28
C SER A 53 -25.63 3.12 7.48
N THR A 54 -25.52 4.30 8.12
CA THR A 54 -26.39 4.66 9.25
C THR A 54 -27.84 4.86 8.80
N ILE A 55 -28.09 5.55 7.69
CA ILE A 55 -29.45 5.74 7.14
C ILE A 55 -30.05 4.38 6.76
N GLY A 56 -29.29 3.52 6.08
CA GLY A 56 -29.75 2.18 5.71
C GLY A 56 -30.10 1.32 6.93
N PHE A 57 -29.25 1.35 7.96
CA PHE A 57 -29.51 0.67 9.23
C PHE A 57 -30.80 1.19 9.89
N LEU A 58 -30.92 2.52 10.04
CA LEU A 58 -32.09 3.14 10.66
C LEU A 58 -33.38 2.85 9.86
N ALA A 59 -33.32 2.89 8.52
CA ALA A 59 -34.46 2.56 7.67
C ALA A 59 -34.96 1.12 7.86
N GLY A 60 -34.06 0.17 8.14
CA GLY A 60 -34.43 -1.20 8.47
C GLY A 60 -35.04 -1.31 9.87
N VAL A 61 -34.38 -0.72 10.86
CA VAL A 61 -34.74 -0.88 12.29
C VAL A 61 -36.04 -0.17 12.66
N THR A 62 -36.36 0.97 12.03
CA THR A 62 -37.60 1.73 12.29
C THR A 62 -38.87 0.94 11.97
N THR A 63 -38.80 -0.07 11.10
CA THR A 63 -39.96 -0.94 10.81
C THR A 63 -40.30 -1.88 11.97
N THR A 64 -39.33 -2.15 12.85
CA THR A 64 -39.42 -3.15 13.92
C THR A 64 -39.51 -2.49 15.30
N ILE A 65 -38.81 -1.38 15.51
CA ILE A 65 -38.75 -0.66 16.77
C ILE A 65 -39.66 0.58 16.70
N GLY A 66 -40.57 0.72 17.66
CA GLY A 66 -41.51 1.84 17.72
C GLY A 66 -41.08 3.02 18.60
N ASP A 67 -39.98 2.87 19.36
CA ASP A 67 -39.47 3.90 20.26
C ASP A 67 -38.31 4.70 19.64
N LEU A 68 -38.50 6.01 19.53
CA LEU A 68 -37.52 6.93 18.93
C LEU A 68 -36.21 6.99 19.72
N HIS A 69 -36.28 6.87 21.04
CA HIS A 69 -35.09 6.94 21.90
C HIS A 69 -34.16 5.73 21.65
N THR A 70 -34.75 4.54 21.54
CA THR A 70 -34.04 3.31 21.19
C THR A 70 -33.44 3.36 19.78
N ILE A 71 -34.17 3.90 18.81
CA ILE A 71 -33.68 4.07 17.42
C ILE A 71 -32.48 5.04 17.39
N ALA A 72 -32.55 6.16 18.10
CA ALA A 72 -31.48 7.14 18.15
C ALA A 72 -30.20 6.58 18.79
N LEU A 73 -30.33 5.86 19.90
CA LEU A 73 -29.21 5.17 20.55
C LEU A 73 -28.59 4.09 19.64
N GLY A 74 -29.43 3.32 18.94
CA GLY A 74 -28.98 2.32 17.98
C GLY A 74 -28.19 2.94 16.81
N GLY A 75 -28.69 4.05 16.25
CA GLY A 75 -28.00 4.78 15.19
C GLY A 75 -26.64 5.35 15.64
N LEU A 76 -26.58 5.91 16.85
CA LEU A 76 -25.33 6.40 17.43
C LEU A 76 -24.32 5.25 17.63
N ALA A 77 -24.77 4.13 18.20
CA ALA A 77 -23.94 2.96 18.40
C ALA A 77 -23.42 2.40 17.07
N ALA A 78 -24.27 2.32 16.04
CA ALA A 78 -23.89 1.89 14.70
C ALA A 78 -22.84 2.82 14.06
N ALA A 79 -23.03 4.15 14.17
CA ALA A 79 -22.07 5.12 13.66
C ALA A 79 -20.71 5.00 14.35
N PHE A 80 -20.68 4.83 15.68
CA PHE A 80 -19.44 4.60 16.44
C PHE A 80 -18.74 3.30 16.04
N ALA A 81 -19.51 2.21 15.92
CA ALA A 81 -18.98 0.92 15.49
C ALA A 81 -18.39 1.00 14.07
N GLY A 82 -19.07 1.68 13.14
CA GLY A 82 -18.59 1.93 11.79
C GLY A 82 -17.29 2.73 11.76
N ALA A 83 -17.24 3.85 12.49
CA ALA A 83 -16.03 4.67 12.58
C ALA A 83 -14.83 3.90 13.14
N LEU A 84 -15.03 3.09 14.18
CA LEU A 84 -13.99 2.23 14.74
C LEU A 84 -13.53 1.16 13.75
N ALA A 85 -14.45 0.49 13.07
CA ALA A 85 -14.14 -0.51 12.07
C ALA A 85 -13.31 0.07 10.91
N MET A 86 -13.68 1.25 10.39
CA MET A 86 -12.92 1.93 9.35
C MET A 86 -11.53 2.35 9.83
N GLY A 87 -11.42 2.91 11.04
CA GLY A 87 -10.14 3.32 11.61
C GLY A 87 -9.18 2.14 11.83
N ILE A 88 -9.68 1.05 12.40
CA ILE A 88 -8.90 -0.18 12.60
C ILE A 88 -8.53 -0.81 11.26
N GLY A 89 -9.47 -0.87 10.31
CA GLY A 89 -9.24 -1.39 8.96
C GLY A 89 -8.15 -0.62 8.22
N ALA A 90 -8.17 0.71 8.29
CA ALA A 90 -7.13 1.55 7.70
C ALA A 90 -5.75 1.31 8.34
N TYR A 91 -5.69 1.21 9.67
CA TYR A 91 -4.44 0.92 10.39
C TYR A 91 -3.85 -0.46 9.99
N VAL A 92 -4.69 -1.50 10.02
CA VAL A 92 -4.26 -2.86 9.66
C VAL A 92 -3.83 -2.91 8.20
N SER A 93 -4.59 -2.28 7.29
CA SER A 93 -4.24 -2.20 5.88
C SER A 93 -2.88 -1.53 5.66
N SER A 94 -2.67 -0.35 6.24
CA SER A 94 -1.40 0.37 6.13
C SER A 94 -0.22 -0.42 6.70
N LYS A 95 -0.41 -1.10 7.84
CA LYS A 95 0.61 -1.96 8.45
C LYS A 95 0.93 -3.17 7.58
N SER A 96 -0.08 -3.80 6.99
CA SER A 96 0.09 -4.95 6.10
C SER A 96 0.79 -4.55 4.81
N GLN A 97 0.41 -3.42 4.19
CA GLN A 97 1.10 -2.88 3.02
C GLN A 97 2.58 -2.64 3.31
N ARG A 98 2.90 -2.04 4.46
CA ARG A 98 4.30 -1.81 4.84
C ARG A 98 5.09 -3.11 4.97
N ARG A 99 4.53 -4.12 5.63
CA ARG A 99 5.16 -5.44 5.75
C ARG A 99 5.33 -6.13 4.41
N PHE A 100 4.34 -6.00 3.53
CA PHE A 100 4.41 -6.52 2.17
C PHE A 100 5.56 -5.86 1.40
N PHE A 101 5.67 -4.53 1.41
CA PHE A 101 6.79 -3.82 0.78
C PHE A 101 8.15 -4.22 1.37
N GLU A 102 8.25 -4.35 2.70
CA GLU A 102 9.50 -4.78 3.35
C GLU A 102 9.90 -6.21 2.92
N ALA A 103 8.93 -7.11 2.78
CA ALA A 103 9.17 -8.45 2.28
C ALA A 103 9.57 -8.46 0.79
N GLU A 104 8.94 -7.61 -0.03
CA GLU A 104 9.24 -7.48 -1.45
C GLU A 104 10.67 -6.97 -1.67
N ILE A 105 11.09 -5.95 -0.91
CA ILE A 105 12.47 -5.43 -0.97
C ILE A 105 13.48 -6.52 -0.60
N ALA A 106 13.18 -7.35 0.40
CA ALA A 106 14.05 -8.45 0.79
C ALA A 106 14.12 -9.55 -0.28
N ARG A 107 12.99 -9.83 -0.96
CA ARG A 107 12.93 -10.76 -2.09
C ARG A 107 13.77 -10.24 -3.26
N GLU A 108 13.55 -9.00 -3.68
CA GLU A 108 14.29 -8.35 -4.77
C GLU A 108 15.79 -8.34 -4.51
N ALA A 109 16.20 -7.99 -3.29
CA ALA A 109 17.62 -7.98 -2.91
C ALA A 109 18.27 -9.37 -3.04
N TRP A 110 17.51 -10.43 -2.77
CA TRP A 110 17.98 -11.79 -2.99
C TRP A 110 18.03 -12.13 -4.49
N GLU A 111 17.05 -11.71 -5.29
CA GLU A 111 17.00 -11.97 -6.74
C GLU A 111 18.13 -11.25 -7.48
N ILE A 112 18.47 -10.02 -7.09
CA ILE A 112 19.64 -9.28 -7.61
C ILE A 112 20.96 -10.03 -7.40
N GLU A 113 21.14 -10.67 -6.25
CA GLU A 113 22.37 -11.42 -5.93
C GLU A 113 22.39 -12.81 -6.58
N ASN A 114 21.24 -13.50 -6.64
CA ASN A 114 21.17 -14.92 -7.01
C ASN A 114 20.74 -15.15 -8.47
N MET A 115 20.09 -14.18 -9.12
CA MET A 115 19.53 -14.28 -10.48
C MET A 115 19.84 -13.03 -11.35
N PRO A 116 21.09 -12.55 -11.42
CA PRO A 116 21.42 -11.26 -12.03
C PRO A 116 21.10 -11.16 -13.52
N ASP A 117 21.09 -12.28 -14.25
CA ASP A 117 20.75 -12.28 -15.68
C ASP A 117 19.24 -12.13 -15.90
N HIS A 118 18.42 -12.65 -14.98
CA HIS A 118 16.97 -12.47 -15.01
C HIS A 118 16.60 -11.02 -14.72
N GLU A 119 17.18 -10.43 -13.67
CA GLU A 119 16.99 -9.02 -13.30
C GLU A 119 17.38 -8.04 -14.41
N ARG A 120 18.47 -8.34 -15.14
CA ARG A 120 18.86 -7.55 -16.31
C ARG A 120 17.81 -7.59 -17.40
N GLU A 121 17.21 -8.74 -17.64
CA GLU A 121 16.17 -8.90 -18.65
C GLU A 121 14.87 -8.21 -18.23
N GLU A 122 14.52 -8.26 -16.94
CA GLU A 122 13.38 -7.52 -16.39
C GLU A 122 13.54 -6.01 -16.60
N ILE A 123 14.74 -5.45 -16.35
CA ILE A 123 15.01 -4.04 -16.66
C ILE A 123 14.86 -3.77 -18.17
N ARG A 124 15.34 -4.66 -19.05
CA ARG A 124 15.14 -4.49 -20.50
C ARG A 124 13.67 -4.45 -20.87
N GLU A 125 12.88 -5.35 -20.29
CA GLU A 125 11.44 -5.43 -20.55
C GLU A 125 10.72 -4.16 -20.07
N ILE A 126 10.98 -3.70 -18.84
CA ILE A 126 10.38 -2.49 -18.27
C ILE A 126 10.65 -1.27 -19.17
N TYR A 127 11.91 -1.04 -19.55
CA TYR A 127 12.26 0.11 -20.40
C TYR A 127 11.80 -0.09 -21.86
N GLY A 128 11.71 -1.32 -22.33
CA GLY A 128 11.09 -1.64 -23.62
C GLY A 128 9.60 -1.27 -23.67
N GLN A 129 8.84 -1.60 -22.62
CA GLN A 129 7.43 -1.22 -22.50
C GLN A 129 7.22 0.29 -22.38
N LEU A 130 8.20 1.02 -21.84
CA LEU A 130 8.21 2.49 -21.80
C LEU A 130 8.56 3.14 -23.15
N GLY A 131 8.95 2.35 -24.16
CA GLY A 131 9.18 2.82 -25.54
C GLY A 131 10.59 3.32 -25.83
N PHE A 132 11.58 2.97 -25.00
CA PHE A 132 12.99 3.30 -25.26
C PHE A 132 13.55 2.47 -26.42
N ALA A 133 14.49 3.05 -27.18
CA ALA A 133 15.15 2.33 -28.25
C ALA A 133 16.10 1.24 -27.69
N PRO A 134 16.33 0.13 -28.40
CA PRO A 134 17.19 -0.96 -27.93
C PRO A 134 18.58 -0.49 -27.49
N GLU A 135 19.17 0.47 -28.21
CA GLU A 135 20.49 1.01 -27.91
C GLU A 135 20.52 1.82 -26.60
N GLU A 136 19.41 2.49 -26.27
CA GLU A 136 19.24 3.25 -25.02
C GLU A 136 19.07 2.30 -23.83
N ILE A 137 18.26 1.25 -24.02
CA ILE A 137 18.01 0.22 -23.01
C ILE A 137 19.33 -0.45 -22.58
N ASP A 138 20.20 -0.79 -23.53
CA ASP A 138 21.50 -1.39 -23.21
C ASP A 138 22.43 -0.47 -22.42
N VAL A 139 22.35 0.85 -22.66
CA VAL A 139 23.08 1.84 -21.85
C VAL A 139 22.49 1.91 -20.44
N ILE A 140 21.16 1.91 -20.32
CA ILE A 140 20.46 1.95 -19.04
C ILE A 140 20.79 0.71 -18.21
N VAL A 141 20.61 -0.49 -18.75
CA VAL A 141 20.88 -1.76 -18.04
C VAL A 141 22.32 -1.82 -17.54
N ARG A 142 23.30 -1.49 -18.41
CA ARG A 142 24.71 -1.47 -18.00
C ARG A 142 24.97 -0.49 -16.87
N ARG A 143 24.32 0.68 -16.89
CA ARG A 143 24.54 1.70 -15.86
C ARG A 143 23.84 1.36 -14.55
N VAL A 144 22.59 0.90 -14.59
CA VAL A 144 21.81 0.50 -13.41
C VAL A 144 22.45 -0.69 -12.71
N THR A 145 22.96 -1.67 -13.45
CA THR A 145 23.59 -2.87 -12.89
C THR A 145 25.07 -2.72 -12.54
N SER A 146 25.68 -1.55 -12.80
CA SER A 146 27.12 -1.32 -12.55
C SER A 146 27.51 -1.15 -11.07
N ASN A 147 26.54 -0.95 -10.18
CA ASN A 147 26.77 -0.76 -8.75
C ASN A 147 25.55 -1.28 -7.98
N PRO A 148 25.52 -2.60 -7.65
CA PRO A 148 24.47 -3.17 -6.81
C PRO A 148 24.40 -2.49 -5.43
#